data_AF-A0A8S0RBZ9-F1
#
_entry.id   AF-A0A8S0RBZ9-F1
#
_cell.length_a   1.000
_cell.length_b   1.000
_cell.length_c   1.000
_cell.angle_alpha   90.00
_cell.angle_beta   90.00
_cell.angle_gamma   90.00
#
_symmetry.space_group_name_H-M   'P 1'
#
loop_
_entity.id
_entity.type
_entity.pdbx_description
1 polymer ?
#
loop_
_entity_poly.entity_id
_entity_poly.type
_entity_poly.pdbx_seq_one_letter_code
_entity_poly.pdbx_strand_id
1 'polypeptide(L)'
;MRQRKISAKATDDDENNEKFTTASCLPQNSSLPLKKIFILCLFSRMINSLVVQTYFSPDEHWQALEVAHHISFGYGHLTWEWKKGIRTSLHPMLFATLYRVLAFFNFDTPWFTTRAPRLLQSLLSAIGDLHLYKISRVMFGNRVAKWALFAQLVNWFMFFCITRTLANTLLERIFQHCFFWFKKVSLLELYLTMDKLKFVLLEVVPIGMPLTLHRFMSGSWVLVPLNFLKFNFLSSGGDYYGTHAWHWYITQGFTAMLFTFLPFSIAGIIMSKQWKVSGLIAWVLGIYSLIGHKEFRFVLPVLPIALMFAGYTLAKMTESDPLSIGKKKVSIGSSMNCFSKVQMPVFFLLATNLPMALYMSMVHQRGTEDEKLPKEFLVSHNFREIKRFFHAHFKVDRELQASVMVYAHQGQ
;
A
#
# COMPACT_ATOMS: atom_id res chain seq x y z
N MET A 1 -0.75 23.14 -73.27
CA MET A 1 -1.11 21.85 -72.61
C MET A 1 -0.21 20.78 -73.21
N ARG A 2 0.82 20.28 -72.51
CA ARG A 2 0.81 19.02 -71.69
C ARG A 2 0.21 17.85 -72.49
N GLN A 3 0.91 16.77 -72.85
CA GLN A 3 1.81 15.94 -72.04
C GLN A 3 2.90 15.23 -72.87
N ARG A 4 4.08 15.07 -72.26
CA ARG A 4 5.19 14.19 -72.65
C ARG A 4 4.89 12.74 -72.24
N LYS A 5 5.15 11.77 -73.12
CA LYS A 5 5.40 10.36 -72.77
C LYS A 5 6.85 10.06 -73.14
N ILE A 6 7.67 9.75 -72.13
CA ILE A 6 9.07 9.36 -72.28
C ILE A 6 9.17 7.85 -72.09
N SER A 7 9.87 7.23 -73.02
CA SER A 7 10.33 5.84 -73.08
C SER A 7 11.66 5.69 -72.34
N ALA A 8 11.88 4.56 -71.66
CA ALA A 8 13.18 3.96 -71.31
C ALA A 8 12.87 2.59 -70.67
N LYS A 9 13.12 1.43 -71.28
CA LYS A 9 14.37 0.77 -71.67
C LYS A 9 15.32 0.54 -70.48
N ALA A 10 15.47 -0.74 -70.17
CA ALA A 10 16.34 -1.33 -69.16
C ALA A 10 17.83 -1.23 -69.54
N THR A 11 18.67 -1.09 -68.52
CA THR A 11 20.03 -1.63 -68.44
C THR A 11 20.36 -1.87 -66.97
N ASP A 12 20.97 -3.03 -66.73
CA ASP A 12 21.64 -3.47 -65.50
C ASP A 12 22.60 -2.41 -64.93
N ASP A 13 22.88 -2.49 -63.63
CA ASP A 13 24.25 -2.39 -63.08
C ASP A 13 24.25 -2.68 -61.56
N ASP A 14 25.04 -3.69 -61.21
CA ASP A 14 25.88 -3.88 -60.03
C ASP A 14 25.30 -4.02 -58.61
N GLU A 15 25.36 -5.29 -58.17
CA GLU A 15 25.56 -5.73 -56.80
C GLU A 15 26.72 -4.98 -56.11
N ASN A 16 26.40 -4.19 -55.09
CA ASN A 16 27.29 -3.92 -53.95
C ASN A 16 26.44 -3.49 -52.74
N ASN A 17 25.83 -4.48 -52.08
CA ASN A 17 25.11 -4.25 -50.84
C ASN A 17 26.11 -4.17 -49.68
N GLU A 18 26.42 -2.95 -49.27
CA GLU A 18 27.25 -2.62 -48.12
C GLU A 18 26.81 -3.40 -46.87
N LYS A 19 27.75 -4.21 -46.35
CA LYS A 19 27.70 -4.76 -45.00
C LYS A 19 27.74 -3.62 -43.99
N PHE A 20 26.58 -3.05 -43.65
CA PHE A 20 26.44 -2.20 -42.47
C PHE A 20 26.28 -3.09 -41.22
N THR A 21 27.42 -3.49 -40.67
CA THR A 21 27.54 -3.99 -39.31
C THR A 21 27.00 -2.97 -38.33
N THR A 22 25.76 -3.15 -37.86
CA THR A 22 25.24 -2.46 -36.67
C THR A 22 25.44 -3.36 -35.45
N ALA A 23 26.70 -3.45 -35.03
CA ALA A 23 27.04 -3.77 -33.65
C ALA A 23 26.53 -2.62 -32.76
N SER A 24 25.30 -2.72 -32.27
CA SER A 24 24.81 -1.86 -31.18
C SER A 24 25.05 -2.56 -29.84
N CYS A 25 26.31 -2.51 -29.40
CA CYS A 25 26.68 -2.77 -28.01
C CYS A 25 26.14 -1.64 -27.12
N LEU A 26 24.86 -1.71 -26.75
CA LEU A 26 24.35 -1.06 -25.55
C LEU A 26 24.54 -2.04 -24.39
N PRO A 27 25.13 -1.63 -23.25
CA PRO A 27 25.20 -2.50 -22.09
C PRO A 27 23.77 -2.75 -21.60
N GLN A 28 23.27 -3.97 -21.84
CA GLN A 28 22.06 -4.46 -21.20
C GLN A 28 22.32 -4.48 -19.69
N ASN A 29 21.90 -3.41 -19.00
CA ASN A 29 21.88 -3.36 -17.55
C ASN A 29 21.02 -4.55 -17.07
N SER A 30 21.66 -5.57 -16.49
CA SER A 30 21.02 -6.79 -16.04
C SER A 30 19.93 -6.48 -15.01
N SER A 31 18.69 -6.39 -15.48
CA SER A 31 17.52 -6.22 -14.61
C SER A 31 17.38 -7.48 -13.80
N LEU A 32 17.24 -7.36 -12.46
CA LEU A 32 16.96 -8.52 -11.63
C LEU A 32 15.70 -9.23 -12.15
N PRO A 33 15.69 -10.57 -12.24
CA PRO A 33 14.50 -11.32 -12.58
C PRO A 33 13.35 -10.95 -11.66
N LEU A 34 12.14 -10.74 -12.21
CA LEU A 34 10.94 -10.37 -11.43
C LEU A 34 10.66 -11.35 -10.28
N LYS A 35 11.00 -12.63 -10.46
CA LYS A 35 10.90 -13.65 -9.40
C LYS A 35 11.78 -13.31 -8.20
N LYS A 36 13.01 -12.86 -8.40
CA LYS A 36 13.92 -12.47 -7.30
C LYS A 36 13.39 -11.25 -6.55
N ILE A 37 12.82 -10.28 -7.28
CA ILE A 37 12.21 -9.09 -6.68
C ILE A 37 10.99 -9.48 -5.84
N PHE A 38 10.12 -10.35 -6.35
CA PHE A 38 8.97 -10.84 -5.60
C PHE A 38 9.37 -11.59 -4.33
N ILE A 39 10.37 -12.48 -4.41
CA ILE A 39 10.87 -13.22 -3.24
C ILE A 39 11.46 -12.25 -2.20
N LEU A 40 12.20 -11.22 -2.63
CA LEU A 40 12.71 -10.19 -1.74
C LEU A 40 11.58 -9.43 -1.04
N CYS A 41 10.57 -8.97 -1.80
CA CYS A 41 9.41 -8.30 -1.22
C CYS A 41 8.68 -9.22 -0.24
N LEU A 42 8.41 -10.46 -0.61
CA LEU A 42 7.72 -11.43 0.25
C LEU A 42 8.46 -11.66 1.55
N PHE A 43 9.76 -11.95 1.49
CA PHE A 43 10.57 -12.16 2.68
C PHE A 43 10.60 -10.91 3.57
N SER A 44 10.78 -9.73 2.98
CA SER A 44 10.78 -8.46 3.73
C SER A 44 9.43 -8.18 4.41
N ARG A 45 8.31 -8.47 3.74
CA ARG A 45 6.97 -8.25 4.29
C ARG A 45 6.59 -9.31 5.33
N MET A 46 7.04 -10.54 5.18
CA MET A 46 6.88 -11.57 6.21
C MET A 46 7.61 -11.17 7.49
N ILE A 47 8.88 -10.74 7.39
CA ILE A 47 9.61 -10.19 8.55
C ILE A 47 8.86 -8.99 9.14
N ASN A 48 8.43 -8.04 8.30
CA ASN A 48 7.66 -6.88 8.75
C ASN A 48 6.40 -7.29 9.55
N SER A 49 5.64 -8.29 9.08
CA SER A 49 4.44 -8.77 9.79
C SER A 49 4.73 -9.38 11.16
N LEU A 50 5.95 -9.87 11.39
CA LEU A 50 6.40 -10.39 12.70
C LEU A 50 6.91 -9.27 13.62
N VAL A 51 7.50 -8.23 13.03
CA VAL A 51 7.99 -7.04 13.73
C VAL A 51 6.84 -6.16 14.23
N VAL A 52 5.74 -6.06 13.48
CA VAL A 52 4.56 -5.32 13.92
C VAL A 52 3.85 -6.08 15.04
N GLN A 53 4.01 -5.56 16.26
CA GLN A 53 3.47 -6.08 17.53
C GLN A 53 2.57 -5.06 18.24
N THR A 54 2.21 -3.97 17.58
CA THR A 54 1.43 -2.87 18.15
C THR A 54 0.07 -2.71 17.48
N TYR A 55 -0.79 -1.93 18.11
CA TYR A 55 -2.10 -1.56 17.61
C TYR A 55 -2.08 -0.14 17.02
N PHE A 56 -2.85 0.12 15.94
CA PHE A 56 -2.95 1.44 15.31
C PHE A 56 -4.39 1.92 15.17
N SER A 57 -5.29 1.06 14.67
CA SER A 57 -6.69 1.43 14.47
C SER A 57 -7.65 0.32 14.90
N PRO A 58 -8.78 0.66 15.56
CA PRO A 58 -9.82 -0.30 15.93
C PRO A 58 -10.33 -1.12 14.76
N ASP A 59 -10.32 -0.53 13.57
CA ASP A 59 -10.87 -1.14 12.38
C ASP A 59 -10.04 -2.31 11.85
N GLU A 60 -8.77 -2.44 12.29
CA GLU A 60 -7.97 -3.64 12.04
C GLU A 60 -8.64 -4.89 12.60
N HIS A 61 -9.38 -4.74 13.71
CA HIS A 61 -10.08 -5.82 14.37
C HIS A 61 -11.59 -5.77 14.08
N TRP A 62 -12.26 -4.66 14.41
CA TRP A 62 -13.72 -4.55 14.43
C TRP A 62 -14.37 -4.40 13.04
N GLN A 63 -13.60 -4.04 12.02
CA GLN A 63 -14.09 -4.01 10.62
C GLN A 63 -13.51 -5.14 9.76
N ALA A 64 -12.67 -6.01 10.34
CA ALA A 64 -11.97 -7.04 9.59
C ALA A 64 -11.99 -8.38 10.32
N LEU A 65 -11.16 -8.54 11.35
CA LEU A 65 -10.91 -9.85 11.98
C LEU A 65 -12.11 -10.38 12.77
N GLU A 66 -12.77 -9.53 13.56
CA GLU A 66 -13.92 -9.94 14.37
C GLU A 66 -15.12 -10.31 13.48
N VAL A 67 -15.33 -9.54 12.42
CA VAL A 67 -16.38 -9.79 11.43
C VAL A 67 -16.11 -11.08 10.68
N ALA A 68 -14.85 -11.31 10.28
CA ALA A 68 -14.42 -12.55 9.66
C ALA A 68 -14.59 -13.76 10.57
N HIS A 69 -14.31 -13.57 11.86
CA HIS A 69 -14.52 -14.58 12.89
C HIS A 69 -16.02 -14.89 13.03
N HIS A 70 -16.89 -13.89 13.15
CA HIS A 70 -18.34 -14.07 13.18
C HIS A 70 -18.88 -14.82 11.95
N ILE A 71 -18.41 -14.49 10.74
CA ILE A 71 -18.77 -15.22 9.51
C ILE A 71 -18.33 -16.70 9.57
N SER A 72 -17.19 -16.98 10.21
CA SER A 72 -16.58 -18.31 10.23
C SER A 72 -17.10 -19.21 11.34
N PHE A 73 -17.40 -18.68 12.51
CA PHE A 73 -17.74 -19.48 13.68
C PHE A 73 -19.15 -19.21 14.22
N GLY A 74 -19.85 -18.21 13.69
CA GLY A 74 -21.21 -17.87 14.08
C GLY A 74 -21.31 -17.09 15.39
N TYR A 75 -20.19 -16.68 15.99
CA TYR A 75 -20.14 -15.84 17.18
C TYR A 75 -19.09 -14.72 17.05
N GLY A 76 -19.30 -13.64 17.79
CA GLY A 76 -18.48 -12.42 17.74
C GLY A 76 -19.35 -11.17 17.69
N HIS A 77 -18.75 -10.00 17.88
CA HIS A 77 -19.47 -8.73 17.90
C HIS A 77 -19.49 -8.07 16.52
N LEU A 78 -20.70 -7.76 16.02
CA LEU A 78 -20.89 -6.95 14.82
C LEU A 78 -21.22 -5.51 15.21
N THR A 79 -20.32 -4.59 14.86
CA THR A 79 -20.50 -3.15 15.11
C THR A 79 -21.72 -2.59 14.38
N TRP A 80 -22.20 -1.44 14.82
CA TRP A 80 -23.35 -0.75 14.22
C TRP A 80 -23.21 -0.49 12.71
N GLU A 81 -21.98 -0.39 12.19
CA GLU A 81 -21.70 -0.14 10.77
C GLU A 81 -22.18 -1.29 9.87
N TRP A 82 -22.07 -2.53 10.36
CA TRP A 82 -22.55 -3.73 9.68
C TRP A 82 -24.07 -3.79 9.70
N LYS A 83 -24.69 -3.37 10.82
CA LYS A 83 -26.16 -3.27 10.94
C LYS A 83 -26.74 -2.23 9.98
N LYS A 84 -26.01 -1.13 9.73
CA LYS A 84 -26.42 -0.07 8.78
C LYS A 84 -25.99 -0.31 7.34
N GLY A 85 -25.26 -1.39 7.05
CA GLY A 85 -24.83 -1.72 5.68
C GLY A 85 -23.93 -0.65 5.04
N ILE A 86 -23.06 -0.02 5.82
CA ILE A 86 -22.10 0.99 5.30
C ILE A 86 -20.72 0.38 4.99
N ARG A 87 -20.54 -0.93 5.20
CA ARG A 87 -19.29 -1.67 4.98
C ARG A 87 -19.51 -2.85 4.04
N THR A 88 -18.48 -3.15 3.23
CA THR A 88 -18.48 -4.28 2.30
C THR A 88 -17.84 -5.50 2.95
N SER A 89 -18.51 -6.66 2.87
CA SER A 89 -18.03 -7.91 3.48
C SER A 89 -16.83 -8.56 2.78
N LEU A 90 -16.43 -8.08 1.60
CA LEU A 90 -15.34 -8.67 0.80
C LEU A 90 -13.99 -8.69 1.52
N HIS A 91 -13.67 -7.63 2.26
CA HIS A 91 -12.41 -7.57 3.01
C HIS A 91 -12.39 -8.58 4.16
N PRO A 92 -13.40 -8.65 5.05
CA PRO A 92 -13.51 -9.73 6.03
C PRO A 92 -13.57 -11.14 5.45
N MET A 93 -14.19 -11.36 4.29
CA MET A 93 -14.29 -12.69 3.66
C MET A 93 -12.93 -13.33 3.41
N LEU A 94 -11.94 -12.53 3.02
CA LEU A 94 -10.58 -13.01 2.79
C LEU A 94 -10.05 -13.71 4.07
N PHE A 95 -10.28 -13.11 5.23
CA PHE A 95 -9.88 -13.67 6.52
C PHE A 95 -10.82 -14.77 7.00
N ALA A 96 -12.12 -14.69 6.69
CA ALA A 96 -13.07 -15.73 7.04
C ALA A 96 -12.73 -17.06 6.35
N THR A 97 -12.36 -16.98 5.06
CA THR A 97 -11.87 -18.13 4.30
C THR A 97 -10.60 -18.69 4.93
N LEU A 98 -9.66 -17.82 5.32
CA LEU A 98 -8.45 -18.23 6.04
C LEU A 98 -8.77 -18.96 7.35
N TYR A 99 -9.69 -18.44 8.17
CA TYR A 99 -10.09 -19.06 9.43
C TYR A 99 -10.76 -20.42 9.23
N ARG A 100 -11.61 -20.59 8.22
CA ARG A 100 -12.19 -21.89 7.87
C ARG A 100 -11.13 -22.90 7.46
N VAL A 101 -10.12 -22.48 6.69
CA VAL A 101 -8.99 -23.34 6.32
C VAL A 101 -8.18 -23.73 7.55
N LEU A 102 -7.88 -22.78 8.45
CA LEU A 102 -7.17 -23.07 9.70
C LEU A 102 -7.95 -24.05 10.59
N ALA A 103 -9.26 -23.83 10.75
CA ALA A 103 -10.13 -24.71 11.51
C ALA A 103 -10.19 -26.12 10.91
N PHE A 104 -10.22 -26.24 9.57
CA PHE A 104 -10.17 -27.54 8.89
C PHE A 104 -8.91 -28.35 9.22
N PHE A 105 -7.77 -27.68 9.43
CA PHE A 105 -6.51 -28.30 9.85
C PHE A 105 -6.31 -28.35 11.38
N ASN A 106 -7.30 -27.97 12.19
CA ASN A 106 -7.21 -27.84 13.65
C ASN A 106 -6.10 -26.88 14.13
N PHE A 107 -5.86 -25.80 13.36
CA PHE A 107 -4.95 -24.70 13.70
C PHE A 107 -5.70 -23.40 14.06
N ASP A 108 -6.88 -23.51 14.66
CA ASP A 108 -7.76 -22.41 15.08
C ASP A 108 -7.42 -21.84 16.47
N THR A 109 -6.22 -22.11 16.99
CA THR A 109 -5.79 -21.52 18.27
C THR A 109 -5.73 -19.99 18.20
N PRO A 110 -5.96 -19.27 19.32
CA PRO A 110 -5.88 -17.80 19.36
C PRO A 110 -4.56 -17.22 18.82
N TRP A 111 -3.47 -17.99 18.93
CA TRP A 111 -2.17 -17.61 18.42
C TRP A 111 -2.14 -17.60 16.88
N PHE A 112 -2.66 -18.65 16.24
CA PHE A 112 -2.73 -18.72 14.77
C PHE A 112 -3.74 -17.73 14.21
N THR A 113 -4.93 -17.61 14.82
CA THR A 113 -5.99 -16.72 14.33
C THR A 113 -5.61 -15.24 14.41
N THR A 114 -4.74 -14.84 15.34
CA THR A 114 -4.24 -13.45 15.42
C THR A 114 -3.08 -13.16 14.45
N ARG A 115 -2.20 -14.14 14.17
CA ARG A 115 -1.00 -13.93 13.32
C ARG A 115 -1.20 -14.27 11.85
N ALA A 116 -1.97 -15.30 11.54
CA ALA A 116 -2.19 -15.74 10.15
C ALA A 116 -2.77 -14.64 9.24
N PRO A 117 -3.71 -13.79 9.69
CA PRO A 117 -4.19 -12.67 8.88
C PRO A 117 -3.08 -11.68 8.50
N ARG A 118 -2.15 -11.38 9.41
CA ARG A 118 -0.99 -10.49 9.13
C ARG A 118 -0.02 -11.13 8.14
N LEU A 119 0.18 -12.46 8.22
CA LEU A 119 0.97 -13.21 7.25
C LEU A 119 0.31 -13.21 5.86
N LEU A 120 -1.01 -13.40 5.78
CA LEU A 120 -1.74 -13.29 4.52
C LEU A 120 -1.62 -11.88 3.94
N GLN A 121 -1.75 -10.84 4.77
CA GLN A 121 -1.50 -9.46 4.34
C GLN A 121 -0.07 -9.28 3.82
N SER A 122 0.95 -9.90 4.43
CA SER A 122 2.32 -9.81 3.95
C SER A 122 2.51 -10.33 2.52
N LEU A 123 1.82 -11.43 2.17
CA LEU A 123 1.80 -11.98 0.81
C LEU A 123 1.16 -10.99 -0.18
N LEU A 124 0.00 -10.45 0.17
CA LEU A 124 -0.69 -9.46 -0.67
C LEU A 124 0.14 -8.19 -0.83
N SER A 125 0.81 -7.74 0.22
CA SER A 125 1.66 -6.55 0.22
C SER A 125 2.90 -6.74 -0.65
N ALA A 126 3.48 -7.94 -0.70
CA ALA A 126 4.54 -8.27 -1.64
C ALA A 126 4.08 -8.22 -3.11
N ILE A 127 2.81 -8.59 -3.38
CA ILE A 127 2.19 -8.41 -4.71
C ILE A 127 2.06 -6.91 -5.03
N GLY A 128 1.62 -6.09 -4.07
CA GLY A 128 1.56 -4.62 -4.23
C GLY A 128 2.93 -4.01 -4.57
N ASP A 129 3.96 -4.31 -3.78
CA ASP A 129 5.33 -3.83 -4.02
C ASP A 129 5.85 -4.23 -5.42
N LEU A 130 5.51 -5.42 -5.91
CA LEU A 130 5.85 -5.86 -7.26
C LEU A 130 5.11 -5.04 -8.33
N HIS A 131 3.84 -4.69 -8.11
CA HIS A 131 3.10 -3.81 -9.02
C HIS A 131 3.68 -2.40 -9.04
N LEU A 132 4.01 -1.85 -7.87
CA LEU A 132 4.71 -0.56 -7.78
C LEU A 132 6.02 -0.60 -8.58
N TYR A 133 6.85 -1.62 -8.39
CA TYR A 133 8.09 -1.80 -9.15
C TYR A 133 7.83 -1.83 -10.67
N LYS A 134 6.82 -2.60 -11.12
CA LYS A 134 6.44 -2.69 -12.54
C LYS A 134 5.96 -1.34 -13.07
N ILE A 135 5.12 -0.62 -12.33
CA ILE A 135 4.63 0.71 -12.69
C ILE A 135 5.81 1.67 -12.83
N SER A 136 6.65 1.78 -11.80
CA SER A 136 7.82 2.66 -11.80
C SER A 136 8.78 2.34 -12.96
N ARG A 137 8.96 1.05 -13.27
CA ARG A 137 9.77 0.60 -14.41
C ARG A 137 9.20 1.08 -15.74
N VAL A 138 7.88 0.98 -15.93
CA VAL A 138 7.20 1.45 -17.15
C VAL A 138 7.15 2.99 -17.22
N MET A 139 7.14 3.70 -16.08
CA MET A 139 7.12 5.17 -16.02
C MET A 139 8.48 5.79 -16.29
N PHE A 140 9.52 5.29 -15.61
CA PHE A 140 10.78 6.01 -15.44
C PHE A 140 12.01 5.11 -15.65
N GLY A 141 11.82 3.83 -15.97
CA GLY A 141 12.90 2.87 -16.22
C GLY A 141 13.38 2.11 -14.98
N ASN A 142 14.33 1.20 -15.20
CA ASN A 142 14.78 0.22 -14.20
C ASN A 142 15.44 0.84 -12.96
N ARG A 143 16.20 1.93 -13.12
CA ARG A 143 16.89 2.59 -12.00
C ARG A 143 15.89 3.18 -11.01
N VAL A 144 14.91 3.94 -11.53
CA VAL A 144 13.85 4.53 -10.71
C VAL A 144 13.00 3.46 -10.04
N ALA A 145 12.71 2.35 -10.73
CA ALA A 145 11.97 1.24 -10.14
C ALA A 145 12.66 0.63 -8.89
N LYS A 146 13.99 0.48 -8.92
CA LYS A 146 14.75 0.00 -7.76
C LYS A 146 14.68 0.99 -6.59
N TRP A 147 14.82 2.28 -6.87
CA TRP A 147 14.75 3.32 -5.83
C TRP A 147 13.33 3.56 -5.30
N ALA A 148 12.31 3.40 -6.13
CA ALA A 148 10.91 3.44 -5.70
C ALA A 148 10.59 2.27 -4.76
N LEU A 149 11.07 1.06 -5.09
CA LEU A 149 10.95 -0.10 -4.20
C LEU A 149 11.70 0.12 -2.89
N PHE A 150 12.91 0.68 -2.93
CA PHE A 150 13.64 1.08 -1.72
C PHE A 150 12.82 2.06 -0.86
N ALA A 151 12.28 3.12 -1.45
CA ALA A 151 11.47 4.11 -0.73
C ALA A 151 10.22 3.47 -0.10
N GLN A 152 9.56 2.57 -0.82
CA GLN A 152 8.39 1.81 -0.37
C GLN A 152 8.68 0.83 0.78
N LEU A 153 9.86 0.21 0.81
CA LEU A 153 10.28 -0.70 1.88
C LEU A 153 10.75 0.05 3.13
N VAL A 154 11.39 1.21 2.95
CA VAL A 154 12.02 1.98 4.02
C VAL A 154 11.09 3.00 4.67
N ASN A 155 10.12 3.57 3.94
CA ASN A 155 9.21 4.56 4.49
C ASN A 155 8.51 4.03 5.75
N TRP A 156 8.60 4.79 6.84
CA TRP A 156 8.17 4.32 8.16
C TRP A 156 6.68 3.99 8.21
N PHE A 157 5.86 4.79 7.52
CA PHE A 157 4.41 4.64 7.55
C PHE A 157 3.97 3.43 6.72
N MET A 158 4.56 3.22 5.55
CA MET A 158 4.34 1.99 4.77
C MET A 158 4.80 0.76 5.54
N PHE A 159 5.96 0.81 6.18
CA PHE A 159 6.42 -0.28 7.03
C PHE A 159 5.39 -0.59 8.13
N PHE A 160 4.93 0.43 8.84
CA PHE A 160 3.99 0.33 9.96
C PHE A 160 2.58 -0.14 9.56
N CYS A 161 2.07 0.25 8.39
CA CYS A 161 0.67 -0.02 8.00
C CYS A 161 0.48 -1.20 7.06
N ILE A 162 1.41 -1.49 6.15
CA ILE A 162 1.12 -2.34 4.97
C ILE A 162 0.81 -3.81 5.32
N THR A 163 1.25 -4.31 6.47
CA THR A 163 0.98 -5.69 6.93
C THR A 163 -0.23 -5.78 7.87
N ARG A 164 -0.82 -4.64 8.23
CA ARG A 164 -2.02 -4.57 9.08
C ARG A 164 -3.27 -4.92 8.28
N THR A 165 -4.28 -5.45 8.98
CA THR A 165 -5.54 -5.93 8.43
C THR A 165 -6.55 -4.80 8.20
N LEU A 166 -6.09 -3.73 7.54
CA LEU A 166 -6.91 -2.57 7.18
C LEU A 166 -7.52 -2.77 5.79
N ALA A 167 -8.80 -2.44 5.62
CA ALA A 167 -9.42 -2.45 4.29
C ALA A 167 -8.68 -1.52 3.31
N ASN A 168 -8.13 -0.41 3.83
CA ASN A 168 -7.44 0.59 3.04
C ASN A 168 -6.11 0.09 2.46
N THR A 169 -5.41 -0.84 3.13
CA THR A 169 -4.20 -1.46 2.58
C THR A 169 -4.57 -2.41 1.43
N LEU A 170 -5.71 -3.11 1.52
CA LEU A 170 -6.23 -3.88 0.40
C LEU A 170 -6.64 -2.99 -0.79
N LEU A 171 -7.32 -1.89 -0.53
CA LEU A 171 -7.71 -0.93 -1.57
C LEU A 171 -6.50 -0.30 -2.25
N GLU A 172 -5.45 0.03 -1.50
CA GLU A 172 -4.19 0.53 -2.06
C GLU A 172 -3.57 -0.45 -3.06
N ARG A 173 -3.56 -1.75 -2.76
CA ARG A 173 -3.03 -2.78 -3.68
C ARG A 173 -3.89 -2.95 -4.92
N ILE A 174 -5.21 -2.97 -4.75
CA ILE A 174 -6.15 -3.03 -5.89
C ILE A 174 -5.94 -1.81 -6.78
N PHE A 175 -5.81 -0.63 -6.18
CA PHE A 175 -5.54 0.60 -6.90
C PHE A 175 -4.22 0.53 -7.69
N GLN A 176 -3.13 0.04 -7.11
CA GLN A 176 -1.88 -0.18 -7.86
C GLN A 176 -2.03 -1.19 -9.00
N HIS A 177 -2.75 -2.28 -8.78
CA HIS A 177 -3.02 -3.28 -9.80
C HIS A 177 -3.80 -2.66 -10.97
N CYS A 178 -4.91 -1.97 -10.67
CA CYS A 178 -5.72 -1.26 -11.65
C CYS A 178 -4.90 -0.19 -12.38
N PHE A 179 -4.08 0.59 -11.66
CA PHE A 179 -3.23 1.62 -12.25
C PHE A 179 -2.19 1.03 -13.21
N PHE A 180 -1.61 -0.12 -12.88
CA PHE A 180 -0.69 -0.83 -13.77
C PHE A 180 -1.37 -1.28 -15.07
N TRP A 181 -2.56 -1.87 -14.96
CA TRP A 181 -3.33 -2.32 -16.11
C TRP A 181 -3.82 -1.15 -16.96
N PHE A 182 -4.41 -0.12 -16.35
CA PHE A 182 -4.84 1.10 -17.04
C PHE A 182 -3.69 1.80 -17.77
N LYS A 183 -2.47 1.74 -17.24
CA LYS A 183 -1.31 2.31 -17.94
C LYS A 183 -0.86 1.45 -19.12
N LYS A 184 -0.94 0.13 -19.00
CA LYS A 184 -0.59 -0.79 -20.08
C LYS A 184 -1.61 -0.76 -21.21
N VAL A 185 -2.88 -0.78 -20.84
CA VAL A 185 -4.01 -0.72 -21.75
C VAL A 185 -4.27 0.74 -22.04
N SER A 186 -3.70 1.23 -23.13
CA SER A 186 -4.03 2.56 -23.63
C SER A 186 -5.54 2.66 -23.83
N LEU A 187 -6.18 3.79 -23.48
CA LEU A 187 -7.57 4.05 -23.87
C LEU A 187 -7.80 3.88 -25.39
N LEU A 188 -6.74 4.00 -26.19
CA LEU A 188 -6.72 3.71 -27.62
C LEU A 188 -6.79 2.20 -27.93
N GLU A 189 -6.12 1.35 -27.13
CA GLU A 189 -6.28 -0.11 -27.23
C GLU A 189 -7.69 -0.51 -26.81
N LEU A 190 -8.29 0.13 -25.80
CA LEU A 190 -9.69 -0.10 -25.41
C LEU A 190 -10.68 0.15 -26.57
N TYR A 191 -10.42 1.21 -27.36
CA TYR A 191 -11.23 1.57 -28.52
C TYR A 191 -10.96 0.68 -29.74
N LEU A 192 -9.72 0.19 -29.88
CA LEU A 192 -9.27 -0.65 -30.99
C LEU A 192 -9.38 -2.16 -30.72
N THR A 193 -9.62 -2.58 -29.47
CA THR A 193 -9.77 -3.99 -29.12
C THR A 193 -11.08 -4.53 -29.68
N MET A 194 -10.95 -5.34 -30.73
CA MET A 194 -12.05 -6.08 -31.33
C MET A 194 -12.63 -7.17 -30.39
N ASP A 195 -11.89 -7.57 -29.34
CA ASP A 195 -12.29 -8.60 -28.39
C ASP A 195 -13.14 -8.02 -27.23
N LYS A 196 -14.39 -7.67 -27.51
CA LYS A 196 -15.39 -7.23 -26.49
C LYS A 196 -15.49 -8.20 -25.30
N LEU A 197 -15.24 -9.49 -25.52
CA LEU A 197 -15.25 -10.53 -24.49
C LEU A 197 -14.11 -10.39 -23.47
N LYS A 198 -12.88 -10.07 -23.90
CA LYS A 198 -11.76 -9.87 -22.97
C LYS A 198 -11.99 -8.64 -22.11
N PHE A 199 -12.52 -7.55 -22.69
CA PHE A 199 -12.86 -6.34 -21.94
C PHE A 199 -13.96 -6.59 -20.90
N VAL A 200 -15.04 -7.26 -21.27
CA VAL A 200 -16.13 -7.61 -20.33
C VAL A 200 -15.61 -8.54 -19.22
N LEU A 201 -14.80 -9.55 -19.55
CA LEU A 201 -14.28 -10.51 -18.56
C LEU A 201 -13.21 -9.91 -17.64
N LEU A 202 -12.35 -9.00 -18.13
CA LEU A 202 -11.29 -8.37 -17.31
C LEU A 202 -11.73 -7.12 -16.56
N GLU A 203 -12.73 -6.37 -17.04
CA GLU A 203 -13.12 -5.10 -16.41
C GLU A 203 -14.52 -5.13 -15.80
N VAL A 204 -15.53 -5.64 -16.53
CA VAL A 204 -16.92 -5.63 -16.04
C VAL A 204 -17.14 -6.69 -14.95
N VAL A 205 -16.60 -7.90 -15.15
CA VAL A 205 -16.75 -8.99 -14.16
C VAL A 205 -16.10 -8.63 -12.82
N PRO A 206 -14.88 -8.09 -12.72
CA PRO A 206 -14.30 -7.69 -11.44
C PRO A 206 -15.00 -6.52 -10.76
N ILE A 207 -15.73 -5.67 -11.49
CA ILE A 207 -16.54 -4.58 -10.92
C ILE A 207 -17.91 -5.11 -10.44
N GLY A 208 -18.53 -6.03 -11.18
CA GLY A 208 -19.82 -6.63 -10.83
C GLY A 208 -19.75 -7.75 -9.78
N MET A 209 -18.61 -8.45 -9.68
CA MET A 209 -18.39 -9.55 -8.73
C MET A 209 -18.45 -9.09 -7.26
N PRO A 210 -17.87 -7.94 -6.86
CA PRO A 210 -18.07 -7.33 -5.55
C PRO A 210 -19.54 -7.08 -5.19
N LEU A 211 -20.33 -6.58 -6.15
CA LEU A 211 -21.74 -6.23 -5.94
C LEU A 211 -22.61 -7.49 -5.76
N THR A 212 -22.37 -8.48 -6.62
CA THR A 212 -23.11 -9.76 -6.60
C THR A 212 -22.74 -10.62 -5.40
N LEU A 213 -21.45 -10.66 -5.02
CA LEU A 213 -21.02 -11.30 -3.77
C LEU A 213 -21.61 -10.60 -2.55
N HIS A 214 -21.60 -9.26 -2.51
CA HIS A 214 -22.22 -8.53 -1.41
C HIS A 214 -23.71 -8.84 -1.29
N ARG A 215 -24.44 -8.91 -2.41
CA ARG A 215 -25.86 -9.32 -2.44
C ARG A 215 -26.07 -10.72 -1.88
N PHE A 216 -25.26 -11.69 -2.31
CA PHE A 216 -25.35 -13.08 -1.84
C PHE A 216 -25.17 -13.17 -0.33
N MET A 217 -24.28 -12.35 0.23
CA MET A 217 -23.94 -12.39 1.65
C MET A 217 -24.90 -11.60 2.55
N SER A 218 -25.20 -10.36 2.16
CA SER A 218 -25.95 -9.43 3.01
C SER A 218 -27.46 -9.53 2.83
N GLY A 219 -27.93 -10.40 1.92
CA GLY A 219 -29.36 -10.62 1.63
C GLY A 219 -30.10 -9.41 1.06
N SER A 220 -29.40 -8.28 0.86
CA SER A 220 -29.95 -6.96 0.50
C SER A 220 -29.16 -6.35 -0.65
N TRP A 221 -29.85 -5.61 -1.53
CA TRP A 221 -29.21 -4.85 -2.60
C TRP A 221 -28.75 -3.52 -2.02
N VAL A 222 -27.54 -3.50 -1.46
CA VAL A 222 -26.97 -2.29 -0.87
C VAL A 222 -25.77 -1.83 -1.68
N LEU A 223 -25.87 -0.61 -2.21
CA LEU A 223 -24.75 0.08 -2.83
C LEU A 223 -23.90 0.72 -1.73
N VAL A 224 -22.98 -0.07 -1.18
CA VAL A 224 -22.10 0.36 -0.07
C VAL A 224 -21.41 1.70 -0.34
N PRO A 225 -20.85 2.00 -1.52
CA PRO A 225 -20.24 3.31 -1.79
C PRO A 225 -21.21 4.48 -1.65
N LEU A 226 -22.48 4.31 -2.04
CA LEU A 226 -23.50 5.36 -1.90
C LEU A 226 -23.91 5.57 -0.44
N ASN A 227 -24.03 4.48 0.32
CA ASN A 227 -24.30 4.57 1.76
C ASN A 227 -23.13 5.22 2.51
N PHE A 228 -21.90 4.88 2.14
CA PHE A 228 -20.70 5.51 2.66
C PHE A 228 -20.66 7.01 2.32
N LEU A 229 -20.97 7.39 1.08
CA LEU A 229 -21.06 8.78 0.66
C LEU A 229 -22.15 9.51 1.45
N LYS A 230 -23.35 8.94 1.56
CA LYS A 230 -24.45 9.52 2.32
C LYS A 230 -24.06 9.73 3.78
N PHE A 231 -23.45 8.73 4.41
CA PHE A 231 -23.08 8.81 5.82
C PHE A 231 -21.97 9.82 6.09
N ASN A 232 -20.90 9.81 5.27
CA ASN A 232 -19.72 10.64 5.53
C ASN A 232 -19.82 12.05 4.92
N PHE A 233 -20.37 12.19 3.72
CA PHE A 233 -20.46 13.49 3.03
C PHE A 233 -21.79 14.21 3.24
N LEU A 234 -22.92 13.50 3.24
CA LEU A 234 -24.24 14.14 3.33
C LEU A 234 -24.77 14.25 4.76
N SER A 235 -24.31 13.37 5.67
CA SER A 235 -24.82 13.29 7.05
C SER A 235 -23.76 13.59 8.10
N SER A 236 -22.52 13.94 7.70
CA SER A 236 -21.40 14.26 8.61
C SER A 236 -21.19 13.24 9.73
N GLY A 237 -21.54 11.97 9.49
CA GLY A 237 -21.51 10.92 10.53
C GLY A 237 -20.10 10.57 11.01
N GLY A 238 -19.07 10.89 10.22
CA GLY A 238 -17.68 10.76 10.62
C GLY A 238 -17.23 11.83 11.63
N ASP A 239 -17.86 13.00 11.63
CA ASP A 239 -17.41 14.15 12.45
C ASP A 239 -17.56 13.89 13.96
N TYR A 240 -18.41 12.91 14.33
CA TYR A 240 -18.51 12.42 15.71
C TYR A 240 -17.18 11.90 16.27
N TYR A 241 -16.28 11.39 15.41
CA TYR A 241 -14.97 10.86 15.79
C TYR A 241 -13.86 11.94 15.78
N GLY A 242 -14.24 13.21 15.71
CA GLY A 242 -13.33 14.35 15.67
C GLY A 242 -13.14 14.89 14.25
N THR A 243 -12.89 16.19 14.16
CA THR A 243 -12.67 16.89 12.89
C THR A 243 -11.31 17.58 12.87
N HIS A 244 -10.78 17.76 11.67
CA HIS A 244 -9.52 18.46 11.43
C HIS A 244 -9.72 19.55 10.38
N ALA A 245 -8.89 20.60 10.45
CA ALA A 245 -8.90 21.68 9.46
C ALA A 245 -8.71 21.15 8.02
N TRP A 246 -9.24 21.87 7.03
CA TRP A 246 -9.18 21.45 5.62
C TRP A 246 -7.74 21.18 5.14
N HIS A 247 -6.77 22.00 5.57
CA HIS A 247 -5.37 21.87 5.16
C HIS A 247 -4.61 20.73 5.87
N TRP A 248 -5.26 19.98 6.78
CA TRP A 248 -4.59 19.00 7.64
C TRP A 248 -3.77 17.97 6.85
N TYR A 249 -4.28 17.44 5.74
CA TYR A 249 -3.52 16.49 4.91
C TYR A 249 -2.25 17.11 4.32
N ILE A 250 -2.29 18.39 3.96
CA ILE A 250 -1.14 19.10 3.37
C ILE A 250 -0.12 19.42 4.46
N THR A 251 -0.55 19.96 5.59
CA THR A 251 0.36 20.47 6.62
C THR A 251 0.86 19.38 7.57
N GLN A 252 0.08 18.33 7.80
CA GLN A 252 0.34 17.33 8.85
C GLN A 252 0.18 15.91 8.33
N GLY A 253 -1.01 15.53 7.86
CA GLY A 253 -1.39 14.15 7.54
C GLY A 253 -0.45 13.47 6.55
N PHE A 254 -0.50 13.88 5.28
CA PHE A 254 0.30 13.29 4.21
C PHE A 254 1.79 13.63 4.34
N THR A 255 2.09 14.83 4.88
CA THR A 255 3.45 15.27 5.20
C THR A 255 4.13 14.35 6.23
N ALA A 256 3.43 13.96 7.29
CA ALA A 256 3.95 13.01 8.29
C ALA A 256 4.12 11.60 7.71
N MET A 257 3.22 11.17 6.83
CA MET A 257 3.36 9.87 6.14
C MET A 257 4.60 9.82 5.25
N LEU A 258 4.90 10.89 4.51
CA LEU A 258 6.11 11.00 3.70
C LEU A 258 7.36 11.20 4.56
N PHE A 259 7.25 11.94 5.65
CA PHE A 259 8.33 12.22 6.59
C PHE A 259 9.58 12.73 5.86
N THR A 260 10.74 12.13 6.07
CA THR A 260 11.99 12.53 5.42
C THR A 260 12.06 12.24 3.92
N PHE A 261 11.11 11.48 3.36
CA PHE A 261 10.95 11.34 1.90
C PHE A 261 10.26 12.53 1.24
N LEU A 262 9.66 13.45 2.00
CA LEU A 262 8.92 14.60 1.47
C LEU A 262 9.74 15.47 0.49
N PRO A 263 10.94 15.99 0.84
CA PRO A 263 11.70 16.82 -0.09
C PRO A 263 12.10 16.07 -1.37
N PHE A 264 12.40 14.78 -1.27
CA PHE A 264 12.72 13.94 -2.43
C PHE A 264 11.50 13.72 -3.32
N SER A 265 10.32 13.56 -2.74
CA SER A 265 9.07 13.40 -3.47
C SER A 265 8.70 14.68 -4.23
N ILE A 266 8.81 15.85 -3.59
CA ILE A 266 8.57 17.15 -4.21
C ILE A 266 9.56 17.40 -5.36
N ALA A 267 10.86 17.19 -5.12
CA ALA A 267 11.87 17.30 -6.17
C ALA A 267 11.56 16.36 -7.35
N GLY A 268 11.12 15.13 -7.06
CA GLY A 268 10.80 14.14 -8.08
C GLY A 268 9.60 14.53 -8.93
N ILE A 269 8.56 15.12 -8.32
CA ILE A 269 7.41 15.67 -9.03
C ILE A 269 7.85 16.77 -9.99
N ILE A 270 8.66 17.72 -9.52
CA ILE A 270 9.15 18.85 -10.33
C ILE A 270 10.05 18.36 -11.48
N MET A 271 10.96 17.42 -11.20
CA MET A 271 11.97 16.96 -12.16
C MET A 271 11.44 15.97 -13.20
N SER A 272 10.39 15.20 -12.87
CA SER A 272 9.84 14.15 -13.75
C SER A 272 8.88 14.69 -14.81
N LYS A 273 8.32 15.89 -14.62
CA LYS A 273 7.32 16.52 -15.49
C LYS A 273 6.07 15.66 -15.74
N GLN A 274 5.77 14.70 -14.87
CA GLN A 274 4.60 13.82 -14.98
C GLN A 274 3.37 14.42 -14.27
N TRP A 275 2.86 15.53 -14.80
CA TRP A 275 1.77 16.32 -14.21
C TRP A 275 0.47 15.55 -13.99
N LYS A 276 0.18 14.54 -14.82
CA LYS A 276 -1.04 13.72 -14.66
C LYS A 276 -1.01 12.89 -13.38
N VAL A 277 0.15 12.32 -13.05
CA VAL A 277 0.31 11.44 -11.88
C VAL A 277 0.47 12.26 -10.60
N SER A 278 1.17 13.39 -10.65
CA SER A 278 1.19 14.33 -9.51
C SER A 278 -0.16 15.00 -9.29
N GLY A 279 -0.90 15.31 -10.37
CA GLY A 279 -2.27 15.80 -10.33
C GLY A 279 -3.23 14.83 -9.65
N LEU A 280 -3.05 13.51 -9.84
CA LEU A 280 -3.83 12.48 -9.15
C LEU A 280 -3.61 12.53 -7.63
N ILE A 281 -2.36 12.70 -7.17
CA ILE A 281 -2.05 12.86 -5.73
C ILE A 281 -2.76 14.11 -5.21
N ALA A 282 -2.59 15.25 -5.89
CA ALA A 282 -3.21 16.51 -5.48
C ALA A 282 -4.75 16.43 -5.45
N TRP A 283 -5.35 15.75 -6.43
CA TRP A 283 -6.79 15.54 -6.52
C TRP A 283 -7.33 14.70 -5.36
N VAL A 284 -6.68 13.57 -5.05
CA VAL A 284 -7.05 12.73 -3.90
C VAL A 284 -6.95 13.53 -2.60
N LEU A 285 -5.82 14.19 -2.36
CA LEU A 285 -5.63 15.01 -1.16
C LEU A 285 -6.65 16.15 -1.08
N GLY A 286 -6.98 16.80 -2.19
CA GLY A 286 -7.97 17.87 -2.27
C GLY A 286 -9.37 17.39 -1.90
N ILE A 287 -9.85 16.29 -2.48
CA ILE A 287 -11.18 15.76 -2.18
C ILE A 287 -11.30 15.34 -0.72
N TYR A 288 -10.33 14.57 -0.21
CA TYR A 288 -10.37 14.14 1.20
C TYR A 288 -10.19 15.31 2.17
N SER A 289 -9.58 16.42 1.75
CA SER A 289 -9.46 17.64 2.57
C SER A 289 -10.80 18.33 2.83
N LEU A 290 -11.80 18.11 1.98
CA LEU A 290 -13.15 18.64 2.14
C LEU A 290 -13.95 17.94 3.25
N ILE A 291 -13.54 16.73 3.66
CA ILE A 291 -14.22 15.96 4.70
C ILE A 291 -13.76 16.46 6.08
N GLY A 292 -14.70 16.69 7.01
CA GLY A 292 -14.42 17.14 8.37
C GLY A 292 -13.55 16.13 9.13
N HIS A 293 -14.02 14.89 9.22
CA HIS A 293 -13.27 13.76 9.74
C HIS A 293 -12.15 13.31 8.80
N LYS A 294 -10.91 13.24 9.32
CA LYS A 294 -9.71 12.92 8.53
C LYS A 294 -8.87 11.87 9.24
N GLU A 295 -8.29 10.97 8.48
CA GLU A 295 -7.44 9.89 8.99
C GLU A 295 -6.32 9.59 7.99
N PHE A 296 -5.14 9.23 8.49
CA PHE A 296 -3.97 8.93 7.64
C PHE A 296 -4.25 7.86 6.57
N ARG A 297 -5.07 6.86 6.92
CA ARG A 297 -5.39 5.72 6.05
C ARG A 297 -6.26 6.07 4.84
N PHE A 298 -7.00 7.18 4.84
CA PHE A 298 -7.84 7.56 3.69
C PHE A 298 -7.00 7.92 2.46
N VAL A 299 -5.81 8.47 2.69
CA VAL A 299 -4.88 8.88 1.62
C VAL A 299 -3.74 7.88 1.41
N LEU A 300 -3.80 6.71 2.07
CA LEU A 300 -2.81 5.64 1.91
C LEU A 300 -2.61 5.20 0.44
N PRO A 301 -3.65 5.09 -0.41
CA PRO A 301 -3.47 4.65 -1.81
C PRO A 301 -2.53 5.51 -2.66
N VAL A 302 -2.36 6.81 -2.33
CA VAL A 302 -1.50 7.72 -3.09
C VAL A 302 -0.07 7.84 -2.53
N LEU A 303 0.18 7.32 -1.32
CA LEU A 303 1.52 7.33 -0.72
C LEU A 303 2.58 6.57 -1.56
N PRO A 304 2.33 5.34 -2.07
CA PRO A 304 3.29 4.65 -2.93
C PRO A 304 3.66 5.43 -4.20
N ILE A 305 2.68 6.16 -4.76
CA ILE A 305 2.90 7.00 -5.94
C ILE A 305 3.80 8.18 -5.59
N ALA A 306 3.61 8.80 -4.42
CA ALA A 306 4.51 9.85 -3.94
C ALA A 306 5.93 9.32 -3.69
N LEU A 307 6.07 8.13 -3.08
CA LEU A 307 7.36 7.48 -2.88
C LEU A 307 8.06 7.09 -4.19
N MET A 308 7.30 6.80 -5.25
CA MET A 308 7.86 6.61 -6.60
C MET A 308 8.56 7.88 -7.11
N PHE A 309 8.03 9.08 -6.83
CA PHE A 309 8.72 10.33 -7.16
C PHE A 309 9.99 10.55 -6.32
N ALA A 310 9.99 10.17 -5.03
CA ALA A 310 11.23 10.15 -4.25
C ALA A 310 12.29 9.22 -4.87
N GLY A 311 11.86 8.05 -5.35
CA GLY A 311 12.71 7.11 -6.08
C GLY A 311 13.28 7.71 -7.37
N TYR A 312 12.53 8.57 -8.06
CA TYR A 312 13.01 9.28 -9.25
C TYR A 312 14.15 10.24 -8.92
N THR A 313 14.02 11.01 -7.84
CA THR A 313 15.07 11.93 -7.36
C THR A 313 16.35 11.19 -7.01
N LEU A 314 16.26 10.10 -6.24
CA LEU A 314 17.41 9.27 -5.86
C LEU A 314 18.10 8.66 -7.09
N ALA A 315 17.31 8.22 -8.08
CA ALA A 315 17.86 7.71 -9.34
C ALA A 315 18.67 8.77 -10.08
N LYS A 316 18.14 9.99 -10.22
CA LYS A 316 18.83 11.08 -10.92
C LYS A 316 20.09 11.56 -10.18
N MET A 317 20.07 11.55 -8.84
CA MET A 317 21.28 11.80 -8.04
C MET A 317 22.36 10.73 -8.29
N THR A 318 21.96 9.47 -8.53
CA THR A 318 22.89 8.37 -8.84
C THR A 318 23.54 8.58 -10.21
N GLU A 319 22.79 9.09 -11.19
CA GLU A 319 23.29 9.37 -12.54
C GLU A 319 24.25 10.57 -12.59
N SER A 320 24.06 11.52 -11.68
CA SER A 320 24.88 12.74 -11.56
C SER A 320 26.18 12.50 -10.78
N ASP A 321 26.45 11.26 -10.37
CA ASP A 321 27.63 10.89 -9.61
C ASP A 321 28.81 10.62 -10.56
N PRO A 322 29.93 11.37 -10.44
CA PRO A 322 31.12 11.18 -11.28
C PRO A 322 31.72 9.77 -11.19
N LEU A 323 31.51 9.04 -10.08
CA LEU A 323 31.93 7.64 -9.93
C LEU A 323 31.14 6.67 -10.83
N SER A 324 29.94 7.05 -11.29
CA SER A 324 29.14 6.23 -12.23
C SER A 324 29.49 6.46 -13.70
N ILE A 325 30.07 7.63 -14.02
CA ILE A 325 30.44 8.05 -15.37
C ILE A 325 31.85 7.54 -15.74
N GLY A 326 32.70 7.26 -14.75
CA GLY A 326 34.09 6.84 -14.92
C GLY A 326 34.33 5.33 -14.93
N LYS A 327 33.83 4.60 -15.95
CA LYS A 327 34.43 3.30 -16.39
C LYS A 327 35.39 3.48 -17.57
N LYS A 328 36.03 4.65 -17.72
CA LYS A 328 37.19 4.84 -18.59
C LYS A 328 38.25 5.73 -17.91
N LYS A 329 39.42 5.10 -17.76
CA LYS A 329 40.78 5.60 -17.47
C LYS A 329 41.19 5.86 -16.00
N VAL A 330 42.31 5.19 -15.72
CA VAL A 330 43.20 5.18 -14.55
C VAL A 330 43.78 6.57 -14.27
N SER A 331 43.82 6.98 -12.99
CA SER A 331 45.04 7.54 -12.38
C SER A 331 45.00 7.42 -10.86
N ILE A 332 46.15 7.02 -10.32
CA ILE A 332 46.51 6.81 -8.92
C ILE A 332 46.58 8.15 -8.16
N GLY A 333 46.14 8.14 -6.90
CA GLY A 333 46.66 9.04 -5.86
C GLY A 333 45.68 10.06 -5.29
N SER A 334 44.99 9.70 -4.21
CA SER A 334 44.72 10.54 -3.02
C SER A 334 43.54 9.95 -2.24
N SER A 335 43.85 9.40 -1.07
CA SER A 335 42.92 8.83 -0.10
C SER A 335 42.23 9.94 0.69
N MET A 336 40.99 10.26 0.34
CA MET A 336 39.98 10.76 1.28
C MET A 336 38.63 10.15 0.87
N ASN A 337 37.90 9.59 1.84
CA ASN A 337 36.62 8.89 1.66
C ASN A 337 35.59 9.73 0.86
N CYS A 338 35.55 9.56 -0.45
CA CYS A 338 34.56 10.20 -1.31
C CYS A 338 33.27 9.39 -1.26
N PHE A 339 32.41 9.71 -0.28
CA PHE A 339 31.04 9.21 -0.26
C PHE A 339 30.33 9.62 -1.56
N SER A 340 29.72 8.64 -2.24
CA SER A 340 28.88 8.91 -3.41
C SER A 340 27.76 9.88 -3.03
N LYS A 341 27.34 10.76 -3.95
CA LYS A 341 26.34 11.82 -3.69
C LYS A 341 24.99 11.25 -3.21
N VAL A 342 24.73 9.98 -3.48
CA VAL A 342 23.49 9.27 -3.10
C VAL A 342 23.57 8.59 -1.74
N GLN A 343 24.77 8.18 -1.30
CA GLN A 343 24.92 7.47 -0.02
C GLN A 343 24.47 8.32 1.17
N MET A 344 24.75 9.63 1.14
CA MET A 344 24.34 10.54 2.22
C MET A 344 22.80 10.64 2.35
N PRO A 345 22.03 10.94 1.27
CA PRO A 345 20.57 10.83 1.28
C PRO A 345 20.05 9.47 1.75
N VAL A 346 20.64 8.38 1.27
CA VAL A 346 20.19 7.02 1.63
C VAL A 346 20.41 6.73 3.10
N PHE A 347 21.58 7.07 3.64
CA PHE A 347 21.88 6.93 5.06
C PHE A 347 20.92 7.78 5.90
N PHE A 348 20.68 9.03 5.52
CA PHE A 348 19.73 9.91 6.19
C PHE A 348 18.30 9.34 6.21
N LEU A 349 17.81 8.83 5.07
CA LEU A 349 16.49 8.21 4.97
C LEU A 349 16.37 6.96 5.85
N LEU A 350 17.40 6.11 5.88
CA LEU A 350 17.43 4.92 6.72
C LEU A 350 17.50 5.28 8.21
N ALA A 351 18.38 6.20 8.59
CA ALA A 351 18.60 6.63 9.97
C ALA A 351 17.36 7.31 10.57
N THR A 352 16.50 7.90 9.74
CA THR A 352 15.27 8.57 10.20
C THR A 352 14.05 7.65 10.13
N ASN A 353 13.87 6.88 9.06
CA ASN A 353 12.66 6.05 8.92
C ASN A 353 12.75 4.73 9.68
N LEU A 354 13.90 4.06 9.75
CA LEU A 354 13.97 2.75 10.41
C LEU A 354 13.69 2.85 11.91
N PRO A 355 14.30 3.77 12.68
CA PRO A 355 13.97 3.90 14.10
C PRO A 355 12.50 4.25 14.34
N MET A 356 11.95 5.16 13.52
CA MET A 356 10.54 5.54 13.61
C MET A 356 9.61 4.34 13.30
N ALA A 357 9.91 3.57 12.25
CA ALA A 357 9.17 2.38 11.88
C ALA A 357 9.19 1.33 13.00
N LEU A 358 10.37 1.06 13.56
CA LEU A 358 10.57 0.11 14.63
C LEU A 358 9.88 0.54 15.93
N TYR A 359 10.01 1.81 16.31
CA TYR A 359 9.33 2.37 17.49
C TYR A 359 7.80 2.26 17.36
N MET A 360 7.24 2.70 16.24
CA MET A 360 5.80 2.61 16.01
C MET A 360 5.31 1.16 15.95
N SER A 361 6.11 0.24 15.40
CA SER A 361 5.72 -1.16 15.22
C SER A 361 5.89 -2.03 16.46
N MET A 362 6.81 -1.70 17.38
CA MET A 362 7.15 -2.57 18.53
C MET A 362 6.85 -1.96 19.90
N VAL A 363 6.71 -0.64 20.00
CA VAL A 363 6.63 0.08 21.28
C VAL A 363 5.35 0.91 21.40
N HIS A 364 5.05 1.74 20.39
CA HIS A 364 3.91 2.66 20.46
C HIS A 364 2.57 1.91 20.53
N GLN A 365 1.67 2.28 21.46
CA GLN A 365 0.34 1.67 21.60
C GLN A 365 0.34 0.14 21.74
N ARG A 366 1.34 -0.42 22.45
CA ARG A 366 1.43 -1.86 22.70
C ARG A 366 0.48 -2.38 23.80
N GLY A 367 -0.05 -1.48 24.64
CA GLY A 367 -0.84 -1.85 25.82
C GLY A 367 -2.07 -2.72 25.54
N THR A 368 -2.70 -2.60 24.37
CA THR A 368 -3.84 -3.44 23.96
C THR A 368 -3.44 -4.87 23.60
N GLU A 369 -2.19 -5.10 23.19
CA GLU A 369 -1.68 -6.44 22.84
C GLU A 369 -1.10 -7.15 24.09
N ASP A 370 -0.57 -6.38 25.05
CA ASP A 370 0.10 -6.90 26.25
C ASP A 370 -0.85 -7.14 27.46
N GLU A 371 -2.16 -6.87 27.36
CA GLU A 371 -3.13 -6.98 28.48
C GLU A 371 -3.12 -8.35 29.20
N LYS A 372 -2.79 -9.43 28.48
CA LYS A 372 -2.77 -10.80 29.02
C LYS A 372 -1.73 -10.98 30.13
N LEU A 373 -0.57 -10.35 30.01
CA LEU A 373 0.54 -10.51 30.96
C LEU A 373 0.18 -9.99 32.37
N PRO A 374 -0.34 -8.76 32.53
CA PRO A 374 -0.84 -8.28 33.82
C PRO A 374 -1.97 -9.14 34.38
N LYS A 375 -2.89 -9.62 33.55
CA LYS A 375 -4.01 -10.46 33.99
C LYS A 375 -3.54 -11.79 34.56
N GLU A 376 -2.64 -12.49 33.86
CA GLU A 376 -2.06 -13.75 34.32
C GLU A 376 -1.26 -13.55 35.62
N PHE A 377 -0.48 -12.46 35.72
CA PHE A 377 0.24 -12.09 36.92
C PHE A 377 -0.70 -11.84 38.12
N LEU A 378 -1.79 -11.09 37.92
CA LEU A 378 -2.76 -10.80 38.98
C LEU A 378 -3.45 -12.09 39.44
N VAL A 379 -3.88 -12.94 38.51
CA VAL A 379 -4.51 -14.22 38.83
C VAL A 379 -3.54 -15.15 39.57
N SER A 380 -2.25 -15.19 39.19
CA SER A 380 -1.25 -16.01 39.88
C SER A 380 -0.91 -15.52 41.30
N HIS A 381 -1.22 -14.26 41.63
CA HIS A 381 -1.02 -13.66 42.95
C HIS A 381 -2.33 -13.53 43.74
N ASN A 382 -3.30 -14.42 43.49
CA ASN A 382 -4.60 -14.47 44.19
C ASN A 382 -5.43 -13.18 44.07
N PHE A 383 -5.27 -12.40 43.02
CA PHE A 383 -6.17 -11.29 42.72
C PHE A 383 -7.34 -11.76 41.85
N ARG A 384 -8.56 -11.40 42.23
CA ARG A 384 -9.79 -11.64 41.46
C ARG A 384 -10.32 -10.35 40.86
N GLU A 385 -10.65 -10.36 39.58
CA GLU A 385 -11.38 -9.27 38.92
C GLU A 385 -12.76 -9.12 39.59
N ILE A 386 -13.02 -7.97 40.19
CA ILE A 386 -14.27 -7.70 40.94
C ILE A 386 -15.20 -6.79 40.14
N LYS A 387 -14.64 -5.85 39.37
CA LYS A 387 -15.40 -4.91 38.55
C LYS A 387 -14.65 -4.58 37.29
N ARG A 388 -15.38 -4.45 36.19
CA ARG A 388 -14.89 -3.88 34.93
C ARG A 388 -15.75 -2.67 34.61
N PHE A 389 -15.17 -1.49 34.74
CA PHE A 389 -15.78 -0.25 34.28
C PHE A 389 -15.44 -0.05 32.81
N PHE A 390 -16.33 0.57 32.07
CA PHE A 390 -16.06 1.03 30.71
C PHE A 390 -15.98 2.55 30.76
N HIS A 391 -14.87 3.13 30.31
CA HIS A 391 -14.73 4.58 30.21
C HIS A 391 -15.28 5.05 28.87
N ALA A 392 -16.27 5.95 28.89
CA ALA A 392 -17.05 6.29 27.72
C ALA A 392 -17.21 7.81 27.53
N HIS A 393 -16.41 8.41 26.64
CA HIS A 393 -16.73 9.71 26.05
C HIS A 393 -17.48 9.59 24.70
N PHE A 394 -17.64 8.38 24.15
CA PHE A 394 -18.34 8.16 22.87
C PHE A 394 -19.72 7.51 23.06
N LYS A 395 -20.73 8.07 22.37
CA LYS A 395 -22.13 7.61 22.42
C LYS A 395 -22.40 6.30 21.66
N VAL A 396 -21.45 5.81 20.86
CA VAL A 396 -21.63 4.66 19.95
C VAL A 396 -20.78 3.47 20.41
N ASP A 397 -21.34 2.25 20.35
CA ASP A 397 -20.74 0.97 20.77
C ASP A 397 -20.09 1.00 22.17
N ARG A 398 -20.90 1.29 23.21
CA ARG A 398 -20.45 1.31 24.62
C ARG A 398 -19.75 0.04 25.09
N GLU A 399 -20.07 -1.10 24.46
CA GLU A 399 -19.51 -2.42 24.79
C GLU A 399 -18.07 -2.62 24.31
N LEU A 400 -17.56 -1.78 23.39
CA LEU A 400 -16.23 -1.91 22.76
C LEU A 400 -15.19 -0.91 23.31
N GLN A 401 -15.50 -0.23 24.41
CA GLN A 401 -14.72 0.91 24.90
C GLN A 401 -13.67 0.51 25.94
N ALA A 402 -12.71 1.40 26.18
CA ALA A 402 -11.60 1.17 27.11
C ALA A 402 -12.13 0.70 28.48
N SER A 403 -11.73 -0.51 28.89
CA SER A 403 -12.19 -1.09 30.15
C SER A 403 -11.18 -0.84 31.26
N VAL A 404 -11.62 -0.23 32.35
CA VAL A 404 -10.87 -0.16 33.61
C VAL A 404 -11.28 -1.36 34.46
N MET A 405 -10.37 -2.32 34.60
CA MET A 405 -10.58 -3.47 35.46
C MET A 405 -10.07 -3.17 36.88
N VAL A 406 -10.86 -3.55 37.88
CA VAL A 406 -10.50 -3.52 39.30
C VAL A 406 -10.39 -4.95 39.80
N TYR A 407 -9.24 -5.23 40.40
CA TYR A 407 -8.91 -6.52 41.01
C TYR A 407 -8.80 -6.35 42.54
N ALA A 408 -9.29 -7.32 43.31
CA ALA A 408 -9.03 -7.42 44.76
C ALA A 408 -8.25 -8.69 45.08
N HIS A 409 -7.36 -8.58 46.06
CA HIS A 409 -6.66 -9.72 46.62
C HIS A 409 -7.63 -10.59 47.42
N GLN A 410 -7.63 -11.91 47.22
CA GLN A 410 -8.55 -12.85 47.87
C GLN A 410 -8.26 -13.07 49.38
N GLY A 411 -7.17 -12.49 49.91
CA GLY A 411 -6.76 -12.62 51.31
C GLY A 411 -7.19 -11.50 52.26
N GLN A 412 -8.12 -10.61 51.87
CA GLN A 412 -8.71 -9.57 52.72
C GLN A 412 -10.22 -9.48 52.56
#